data_AF-Q255K5-F1
#
_entry.id   AF-Q255K5-F1
#
_cell.length_a   1.000
_cell.length_b   1.000
_cell.length_c   1.000
_cell.angle_alpha   90.00
_cell.angle_beta   90.00
_cell.angle_gamma   90.00
#
_symmetry.space_group_name_H-M   'P 1'
#
loop_
_entity.id
_entity.type
_entity.pdbx_description
1 polymer ?
#
loop_
_entity_poly.entity_id
_entity_poly.type
_entity_poly.pdbx_seq_one_letter_code
_entity_poly.pdbx_strand_id
1 'polypeptide(L)'
;MHVFNKHRYQKLYQGFGWEALVGRCRSFSIEWVFLSSMLLIFGGLGCASVVNITLLPLIMCFSALSLVASVYFHFWGYGVVSCLFLSVYYYKHISTCSSLFWALGLSTALLLSWGIFAFGISLIDEENDQQQQKYDQLSNEYADLQVSYGKSVQDKAMACEFLENRAHALESELNECRALLQDSCKKQEHMALDLQILADQKNSWLEDYAILHNEYVRLVAGDETTSVFSWVSGKETTSSSDRKHGDSELWLRTLQEKDEQVTSLENELIEEQLLRKSLEDMCNSLQSRVQEVEELRLRLEEFQDLLYKKDKELAQLHSLISELEAGVKTTVDKESKLYKDKYLQLKEQFAEKTEALAAVRKELFLVREEYLALQKQEENSSNFADMKDIEIIQNLLVHIECLEDEVTSLEELVSHNLSQ
;
A
#
# COMPACT_ATOMS: atom_id res chain seq x y z
N MET A 1 38.87 51.61 8.79
CA MET A 1 37.91 52.02 9.84
C MET A 1 36.47 51.74 9.36
N HIS A 2 36.14 50.49 9.02
CA HIS A 2 34.85 50.11 8.40
C HIS A 2 34.46 48.64 8.71
N VAL A 3 34.55 48.22 9.97
CA VAL A 3 34.14 46.84 10.37
C VAL A 3 33.15 46.82 11.54
N PHE A 4 32.83 47.96 12.16
CA PHE A 4 32.01 47.97 13.38
C PHE A 4 30.48 48.08 13.20
N ASN A 5 29.94 47.98 11.97
CA ASN A 5 28.52 48.32 11.74
C ASN A 5 27.66 47.24 11.07
N LYS A 6 28.02 45.96 11.18
CA LYS A 6 27.15 44.85 10.72
C LYS A 6 26.49 44.07 11.87
N HIS A 7 27.13 44.01 13.04
CA HIS A 7 26.57 43.34 14.22
C HIS A 7 25.47 44.10 14.96
N ARG A 8 25.34 45.43 14.77
CA ARG A 8 24.23 46.21 15.36
C ARG A 8 22.95 46.16 14.51
N TYR A 9 23.06 45.97 13.19
CA TYR A 9 21.89 45.80 12.33
C TYR A 9 21.24 44.42 12.46
N GLN A 10 22.04 43.38 12.74
CA GLN A 10 21.50 42.04 13.01
C GLN A 10 20.78 41.93 14.37
N LYS A 11 21.15 42.77 15.35
CA LYS A 11 20.48 42.82 16.66
C LYS A 11 19.19 43.64 16.70
N LEU A 12 18.96 44.48 15.70
CA LEU A 12 17.70 45.26 15.57
C LEU A 12 16.67 44.56 14.66
N TYR A 13 17.12 43.65 13.78
CA TYR A 13 16.25 42.87 12.88
C TYR A 13 16.09 41.39 13.27
N GLN A 14 16.86 40.88 14.25
CA GLN A 14 16.39 39.74 15.02
C GLN A 14 15.21 40.25 15.85
N GLY A 15 14.01 39.94 15.36
CA GLY A 15 12.79 40.02 16.15
C GLY A 15 13.12 39.54 17.55
N PHE A 16 12.73 40.36 18.54
CA PHE A 16 12.65 39.99 19.94
C PHE A 16 12.38 38.48 20.04
N GLY A 17 13.18 37.71 20.78
CA GLY A 17 13.13 36.25 20.80
C GLY A 17 11.79 35.68 21.25
N TRP A 18 10.78 35.77 20.38
CA TRP A 18 9.43 35.27 20.56
C TRP A 18 9.42 33.78 20.28
N GLU A 19 10.23 33.26 19.34
CA GLU A 19 10.35 31.82 19.11
C GLU A 19 10.78 31.04 20.37
N ALA A 20 11.62 31.64 21.22
CA ALA A 20 12.04 31.04 22.49
C ALA A 20 10.97 31.12 23.60
N LEU A 21 10.08 32.11 23.55
CA LEU A 21 8.90 32.22 24.43
C LEU A 21 7.75 31.33 23.94
N VAL A 22 7.50 31.30 22.63
CA VAL A 22 6.52 30.43 21.93
C VAL A 22 6.87 28.96 22.15
N GLY A 23 8.15 28.59 22.05
CA GLY A 23 8.63 27.24 22.37
C GLY A 23 8.39 26.82 23.83
N ARG A 24 8.33 27.77 24.78
CA ARG A 24 7.91 27.51 26.18
C ARG A 24 6.41 27.59 26.40
N CYS A 25 5.69 28.37 25.59
CA CYS A 25 4.22 28.46 25.64
C CYS A 25 3.53 27.25 24.98
N ARG A 26 4.27 26.39 24.26
CA ARG A 26 3.80 25.10 23.70
C ARG A 26 3.24 24.11 24.75
N SER A 27 3.40 24.39 26.05
CA SER A 27 2.78 23.63 27.15
C SER A 27 1.40 24.14 27.56
N PHE A 28 0.94 25.29 27.04
CA PHE A 28 -0.40 25.80 27.27
C PHE A 28 -1.27 25.44 26.07
N SER A 29 -2.38 24.76 26.29
CA SER A 29 -3.34 24.54 25.22
C SER A 29 -3.85 25.88 24.70
N ILE A 30 -4.12 25.96 23.40
CA ILE A 30 -4.68 27.15 22.75
C ILE A 30 -5.96 27.60 23.48
N GLU A 31 -6.74 26.65 23.99
CA GLU A 31 -7.92 26.89 24.82
C GLU A 31 -7.61 27.67 26.11
N TRP A 32 -6.49 27.39 26.79
CA TRP A 32 -6.07 28.14 27.98
C TRP A 32 -5.70 29.60 27.66
N VAL A 33 -5.14 29.86 26.48
CA VAL A 33 -4.82 31.23 26.03
C VAL A 33 -6.11 32.03 25.84
N PHE A 34 -7.13 31.45 25.22
CA PHE A 34 -8.43 32.10 25.04
C PHE A 34 -9.22 32.23 26.35
N LEU A 35 -9.22 31.21 27.20
CA LEU A 35 -9.86 31.25 28.51
C LEU A 35 -9.24 32.30 29.43
N SER A 36 -7.90 32.41 29.45
CA SER A 36 -7.21 33.43 30.26
C SER A 36 -7.52 34.85 29.78
N SER A 37 -7.63 35.07 28.47
CA SER A 37 -8.05 36.35 27.89
C SER A 37 -9.49 36.70 28.27
N MET A 38 -10.42 35.74 28.18
CA MET A 38 -11.82 35.95 28.56
C MET A 38 -11.98 36.25 30.06
N LEU A 39 -11.28 35.51 30.92
CA LEU A 39 -11.27 35.76 32.37
C LEU A 39 -10.73 37.16 32.70
N LEU A 40 -9.71 37.64 31.99
CA LEU A 40 -9.18 39.00 32.16
C LEU A 40 -10.17 40.07 31.69
N ILE A 41 -10.91 39.85 30.61
CA ILE A 41 -11.93 40.79 30.12
C ILE A 41 -13.10 40.87 31.12
N PHE A 42 -13.62 39.73 31.59
CA PHE A 42 -14.71 39.68 32.57
C PHE A 42 -14.27 40.21 33.94
N GLY A 43 -13.05 39.92 34.38
CA GLY A 43 -12.45 40.50 35.58
C GLY A 43 -12.29 42.01 35.46
N GLY A 44 -11.83 42.52 34.32
CA GLY A 44 -11.75 43.95 34.02
C GLY A 44 -13.11 44.64 34.01
N LEU A 45 -14.14 44.00 33.47
CA LEU A 45 -15.52 44.49 33.50
C LEU A 45 -16.10 44.55 34.92
N GLY A 46 -15.83 43.53 35.75
CA GLY A 46 -16.23 43.50 37.16
C GLY A 46 -15.52 44.58 37.99
N CYS A 47 -14.23 44.83 37.76
CA CYS A 47 -13.53 45.94 38.39
C CYS A 47 -14.06 47.31 37.92
N ALA A 48 -14.41 47.44 36.64
CA ALA A 48 -14.99 48.68 36.11
C ALA A 48 -16.38 48.99 36.68
N SER A 49 -17.21 47.96 36.94
CA SER A 49 -18.54 48.16 37.53
C SER A 49 -18.49 48.66 38.97
N VAL A 50 -17.44 48.31 39.72
CA VAL A 50 -17.23 48.80 41.10
C VAL A 50 -16.79 50.27 41.11
N VAL A 51 -16.01 50.70 40.12
CA VAL A 51 -15.46 52.06 40.05
C VAL A 51 -16.46 53.05 39.45
N ASN A 52 -17.07 52.73 38.30
CA ASN A 52 -18.05 53.58 37.64
C ASN A 52 -18.85 52.84 36.55
N ILE A 53 -20.16 52.70 36.74
CA ILE A 53 -21.08 52.01 35.82
C ILE A 53 -21.09 52.64 34.41
N THR A 54 -20.80 53.94 34.28
CA THR A 54 -20.78 54.63 32.97
C THR A 54 -19.60 54.24 32.07
N LEU A 55 -18.63 53.47 32.57
CA LEU A 55 -17.49 52.96 31.80
C LEU A 55 -17.77 51.62 31.11
N LEU A 56 -18.73 50.86 31.63
CA LEU A 56 -19.11 49.55 31.14
C LEU A 56 -19.49 49.55 29.64
N PRO A 57 -20.35 50.47 29.12
CA PRO A 57 -20.68 50.48 27.69
C PRO A 57 -19.48 50.87 26.81
N LEU A 58 -18.56 51.70 27.30
CA LEU A 58 -17.36 52.09 26.57
C LEU A 58 -16.39 50.93 26.45
N ILE A 59 -16.13 50.22 27.55
CA ILE A 59 -15.25 49.05 27.57
C ILE A 59 -15.83 47.92 26.71
N MET A 60 -17.14 47.65 26.78
CA MET A 60 -17.78 46.64 25.92
C MET A 60 -17.67 46.98 24.43
N CYS A 61 -17.84 48.25 24.05
CA CYS A 61 -17.70 48.70 22.67
C CYS A 61 -16.26 48.52 22.15
N PHE A 62 -15.26 48.92 22.93
CA PHE A 62 -13.86 48.76 22.55
C PHE A 62 -13.39 47.30 22.57
N SER A 63 -13.91 46.46 23.47
CA SER A 63 -13.66 45.01 23.44
C SER A 63 -14.26 44.36 22.20
N ALA A 64 -15.49 44.71 21.81
CA ALA A 64 -16.10 44.21 20.57
C ALA A 64 -15.30 44.67 19.33
N LEU A 65 -14.90 45.95 19.28
CA LEU A 65 -14.05 46.48 18.21
C LEU A 65 -12.67 45.81 18.18
N SER A 66 -12.08 45.49 19.33
CA SER A 66 -10.80 44.79 19.42
C SER A 66 -10.89 43.35 18.93
N LEU A 67 -11.99 42.64 19.22
CA LEU A 67 -12.25 41.31 18.69
C LEU A 67 -12.38 41.33 17.15
N VAL A 68 -13.18 42.25 16.62
CA VAL A 68 -13.34 42.40 15.17
C VAL A 68 -12.01 42.78 14.51
N ALA A 69 -11.28 43.75 15.08
CA ALA A 69 -10.01 44.20 14.52
C ALA A 69 -8.90 43.14 14.60
N SER A 70 -8.90 42.30 15.65
CA SER A 70 -7.91 41.22 15.78
C SER A 70 -8.15 40.06 14.81
N VAL A 71 -9.40 39.80 14.43
CA VAL A 71 -9.76 38.82 13.39
C VAL A 71 -9.43 39.33 11.98
N TYR A 72 -9.66 40.60 11.68
CA TYR A 72 -9.50 41.13 10.31
C TYR A 72 -8.12 41.75 9.98
N PHE A 73 -7.42 42.30 10.98
CA PHE A 73 -6.19 43.06 10.77
C PHE A 73 -5.02 42.57 11.65
N HIS A 74 -5.14 41.38 12.24
CA HIS A 74 -4.13 40.74 13.09
C HIS A 74 -3.54 41.72 14.14
N PHE A 75 -2.21 41.76 14.28
CA PHE A 75 -1.51 42.62 15.23
C PHE A 75 -1.66 44.13 14.95
N TRP A 76 -1.94 44.51 13.70
CA TRP A 76 -2.09 45.92 13.35
C TRP A 76 -3.43 46.48 13.83
N GLY A 77 -4.49 45.67 13.76
CA GLY A 77 -5.79 45.98 14.35
C GLY A 77 -5.73 46.17 15.86
N TYR A 78 -5.00 45.30 16.57
CA TYR A 78 -4.76 45.44 18.01
C TYR A 78 -4.08 46.78 18.35
N GLY A 79 -3.04 47.17 17.61
CA GLY A 79 -2.31 48.42 17.86
C GLY A 79 -3.19 49.66 17.69
N VAL A 80 -3.99 49.72 16.62
CA VAL A 80 -4.87 50.87 16.34
C VAL A 80 -5.98 50.99 17.38
N VAL A 81 -6.66 49.89 17.72
CA VAL A 81 -7.75 49.90 18.71
C VAL A 81 -7.22 50.22 20.11
N SER A 82 -6.04 49.68 20.47
CA SER A 82 -5.37 49.97 21.74
C SER A 82 -5.00 51.46 21.90
N CYS A 83 -4.46 52.07 20.84
CA CYS A 83 -4.12 53.49 20.85
C CYS A 83 -5.37 54.39 20.94
N LEU A 84 -6.45 54.05 20.23
CA LEU A 84 -7.72 54.77 20.29
C LEU A 84 -8.38 54.63 21.67
N PHE A 85 -8.37 53.42 22.23
CA PHE A 85 -8.89 53.15 23.57
C PHE A 85 -8.14 53.97 24.63
N LEU A 86 -6.80 53.95 24.62
CA LEU A 86 -6.00 54.75 25.54
C LEU A 86 -6.29 56.25 25.40
N SER A 87 -6.38 56.77 24.18
CA SER A 87 -6.66 58.19 23.93
C SER A 87 -8.02 58.62 24.50
N VAL A 88 -9.08 57.85 24.23
CA VAL A 88 -10.45 58.14 24.70
C VAL A 88 -10.57 57.93 26.22
N TYR A 89 -9.95 56.85 26.74
CA TYR A 89 -9.97 56.50 28.15
C TYR A 89 -9.24 57.54 29.00
N TYR A 90 -8.03 57.98 28.60
CA TYR A 90 -7.29 59.03 29.32
C TYR A 90 -7.96 60.41 29.22
N TYR A 91 -8.50 60.77 28.05
CA TYR A 91 -9.19 62.05 27.86
C TYR A 91 -10.40 62.19 28.80
N LYS A 92 -11.18 61.11 28.97
CA LYS A 92 -12.37 61.11 29.83
C LYS A 92 -12.03 61.05 31.34
N HIS A 93 -10.91 60.44 31.72
CA HIS A 93 -10.58 60.17 33.13
C HIS A 93 -9.52 61.06 33.79
N ILE A 94 -8.78 61.88 33.05
CA ILE A 94 -7.86 62.88 33.63
C ILE A 94 -8.58 63.86 34.59
N SER A 95 -9.88 64.08 34.39
CA SER A 95 -10.67 65.05 35.17
C SER A 95 -11.44 64.46 36.37
N THR A 96 -11.56 63.13 36.51
CA THR A 96 -12.56 62.50 37.41
C THR A 96 -12.03 61.47 38.40
N CYS A 97 -10.82 60.95 38.26
CA CYS A 97 -10.33 59.87 39.13
C CYS A 97 -9.38 60.34 40.24
N SER A 98 -9.69 59.99 41.49
CA SER A 98 -8.87 60.22 42.69
C SER A 98 -7.69 59.26 42.86
N SER A 99 -7.50 58.28 41.97
CA SER A 99 -6.35 57.38 42.00
C SER A 99 -5.93 56.94 40.59
N LEU A 100 -4.80 57.46 40.11
CA LEU A 100 -4.16 57.07 38.85
C LEU A 100 -3.83 55.57 38.79
N PHE A 101 -3.66 54.94 39.95
CA PHE A 101 -3.32 53.52 40.07
C PHE A 101 -4.41 52.61 39.51
N TRP A 102 -5.68 52.88 39.82
CA TRP A 102 -6.81 52.10 39.30
C TRP A 102 -7.03 52.33 37.81
N ALA A 103 -6.87 53.57 37.34
CA ALA A 103 -7.02 53.89 35.93
C ALA A 103 -5.96 53.18 35.07
N LEU A 104 -4.70 53.22 35.52
CA LEU A 104 -3.59 52.52 34.88
C LEU A 104 -3.78 51.00 34.93
N GLY A 105 -4.09 50.43 36.09
CA GLY A 105 -4.27 48.98 36.25
C GLY A 105 -5.39 48.40 35.39
N LEU A 106 -6.52 49.11 35.26
CA LEU A 106 -7.63 48.67 34.42
C LEU A 106 -7.27 48.75 32.92
N SER A 107 -6.57 49.82 32.52
CA SER A 107 -6.13 49.98 31.13
C SER A 107 -5.11 48.93 30.71
N THR A 108 -4.15 48.60 31.58
CA THR A 108 -3.14 47.59 31.28
C THR A 108 -3.72 46.19 31.26
N ALA A 109 -4.67 45.86 32.15
CA ALA A 109 -5.35 44.56 32.15
C ALA A 109 -6.13 44.32 30.86
N LEU A 110 -6.87 45.33 30.37
CA LEU A 110 -7.63 45.23 29.12
C LEU A 110 -6.71 45.13 27.90
N LEU A 111 -5.67 45.95 27.81
CA LEU A 111 -4.67 45.85 26.74
C LEU A 111 -4.00 44.48 26.71
N LEU A 112 -3.62 43.96 27.88
CA LEU A 112 -2.97 42.67 28.00
C LEU A 112 -3.93 41.53 27.60
N SER A 113 -5.22 41.64 27.94
CA SER A 113 -6.24 40.67 27.53
C SER A 113 -6.45 40.62 26.01
N TRP A 114 -6.51 41.78 25.35
CA TRP A 114 -6.63 41.88 23.89
C TRP A 114 -5.34 41.42 23.19
N GLY A 115 -4.18 41.69 23.77
CA GLY A 115 -2.88 41.23 23.25
C GLY A 115 -2.73 39.72 23.30
N ILE A 116 -3.15 39.07 24.40
CA ILE A 116 -3.19 37.61 24.52
C ILE A 116 -4.13 37.00 23.48
N PHE A 117 -5.29 37.63 23.24
CA PHE A 117 -6.26 37.16 22.24
C PHE A 117 -5.71 37.23 20.81
N ALA A 118 -5.12 38.37 20.43
CA ALA A 118 -4.50 38.54 19.12
C ALA A 118 -3.33 37.58 18.90
N PHE A 119 -2.55 37.31 19.95
CA PHE A 119 -1.48 36.31 19.93
C PHE A 119 -2.02 34.89 19.74
N GLY A 120 -3.14 34.55 20.39
CA GLY A 120 -3.82 33.26 20.20
C GLY A 120 -4.27 33.03 18.75
N ILE A 121 -4.83 34.06 18.09
CA ILE A 121 -5.23 33.98 16.67
C ILE A 121 -4.00 33.73 15.78
N SER A 122 -2.91 34.46 16.00
CA SER A 122 -1.69 34.28 15.20
C SER A 122 -1.08 32.89 15.34
N LEU A 123 -1.20 32.26 16.51
CA LEU A 123 -0.72 30.88 16.72
C LEU A 123 -1.58 29.86 15.97
N ILE A 124 -2.90 30.07 15.92
CA ILE A 124 -3.80 29.20 15.15
C ILE A 124 -3.50 29.31 13.65
N ASP A 125 -3.31 30.53 13.13
CA ASP A 125 -2.99 30.73 11.71
C ASP A 125 -1.68 30.05 11.35
N GLU A 126 -0.64 30.18 12.18
CA GLU A 126 0.66 29.52 11.96
C GLU A 126 0.56 27.99 12.03
N GLU A 127 -0.24 27.45 12.96
CA GLU A 127 -0.49 26.01 13.02
C GLU A 127 -1.25 25.51 11.78
N ASN A 128 -2.25 26.25 11.32
CA ASN A 128 -3.03 25.91 10.14
C ASN A 128 -2.15 25.94 8.88
N ASP A 129 -1.28 26.95 8.73
CA ASP A 129 -0.32 27.02 7.64
C ASP A 129 0.67 25.84 7.66
N GLN A 130 1.16 25.46 8.83
CA GLN A 130 2.03 24.28 8.98
C GLN A 130 1.31 22.98 8.65
N GLN A 131 0.06 22.83 9.07
CA GLN A 131 -0.76 21.66 8.72
C GLN A 131 -1.01 21.62 7.22
N GLN A 132 -1.36 22.75 6.60
CA GLN A 132 -1.60 22.85 5.16
C GLN A 132 -0.35 22.52 4.35
N GLN A 133 0.83 22.99 4.76
CA GLN A 133 2.10 22.60 4.14
C GLN A 133 2.37 21.08 4.22
N LYS A 134 2.03 20.44 5.36
CA LYS A 134 2.15 18.97 5.50
C LYS A 134 1.15 18.24 4.60
N TYR A 135 -0.07 18.74 4.49
CA TYR A 135 -1.07 18.18 3.58
C TYR A 135 -0.62 18.30 2.12
N ASP A 136 -0.06 19.44 1.72
CA ASP A 136 0.46 19.64 0.37
C ASP A 136 1.67 18.73 0.08
N GLN A 137 2.58 18.57 1.05
CA GLN A 137 3.70 17.63 0.94
C GLN A 137 3.22 16.19 0.76
N LEU A 138 2.31 15.73 1.63
CA LEU A 138 1.73 14.39 1.51
C LEU A 138 1.00 14.21 0.17
N SER A 139 0.23 15.21 -0.26
CA SER A 139 -0.48 15.18 -1.55
C SER A 139 0.49 15.02 -2.72
N ASN A 140 1.62 15.73 -2.70
CA ASN A 140 2.64 15.62 -3.74
C ASN A 140 3.33 14.23 -3.71
N GLU A 141 3.65 13.72 -2.52
CA GLU A 141 4.21 12.36 -2.37
C GLU A 141 3.24 11.29 -2.91
N TYR A 142 1.94 11.42 -2.64
CA TYR A 142 0.92 10.52 -3.19
C TYR A 142 0.82 10.61 -4.72
N ALA A 143 0.90 11.82 -5.29
CA ALA A 143 0.89 12.00 -6.75
C ALA A 143 2.12 11.35 -7.42
N ASP A 144 3.31 11.54 -6.84
CA ASP A 144 4.54 10.92 -7.34
C ASP A 144 4.49 9.39 -7.24
N LEU A 145 3.95 8.87 -6.12
CA LEU A 145 3.78 7.44 -5.93
C LEU A 145 2.77 6.86 -6.92
N GLN A 146 1.69 7.57 -7.23
CA GLN A 146 0.71 7.17 -8.25
C GLN A 146 1.33 7.12 -9.66
N VAL A 147 2.14 8.11 -10.03
CA VAL A 147 2.84 8.14 -11.33
C VAL A 147 3.86 6.99 -11.43
N SER A 148 4.65 6.77 -10.38
CA SER A 148 5.64 5.67 -10.36
C SER A 148 4.98 4.29 -10.42
N TYR A 149 3.87 4.10 -9.72
CA TYR A 149 3.08 2.89 -9.76
C TYR A 149 2.49 2.67 -11.17
N GLY A 150 1.89 3.71 -11.77
CA GLY A 150 1.35 3.65 -13.13
C GLY A 150 2.41 3.24 -14.15
N LYS A 151 3.62 3.81 -14.06
CA LYS A 151 4.75 3.43 -14.91
C LYS A 151 5.16 1.98 -14.71
N SER A 152 5.25 1.51 -13.46
CA SER A 152 5.60 0.10 -13.18
C SER A 152 4.55 -0.88 -13.72
N VAL A 153 3.26 -0.54 -13.62
CA VAL A 153 2.18 -1.35 -14.19
C VAL A 153 2.29 -1.42 -15.71
N GLN A 154 2.58 -0.29 -16.36
CA GLN A 154 2.74 -0.24 -17.81
C GLN A 154 3.97 -1.02 -18.29
N ASP A 155 5.10 -0.90 -17.59
CA ASP A 155 6.32 -1.67 -17.89
C ASP A 155 6.08 -3.19 -17.75
N LYS A 156 5.33 -3.61 -16.72
CA LYS A 156 4.93 -5.01 -16.54
C LYS A 156 3.99 -5.48 -17.65
N ALA A 157 3.02 -4.66 -18.06
CA ALA A 157 2.11 -5.00 -19.15
C ALA A 157 2.88 -5.21 -20.47
N MET A 158 3.82 -4.33 -20.80
CA MET A 158 4.69 -4.48 -21.98
C MET A 158 5.55 -5.75 -21.90
N ALA A 159 6.08 -6.08 -20.71
CA ALA A 159 6.85 -7.32 -20.53
C ALA A 159 5.97 -8.57 -20.71
N CYS A 160 4.74 -8.57 -20.19
CA CYS A 160 3.79 -9.66 -20.40
C CYS A 160 3.44 -9.84 -21.87
N GLU A 161 3.14 -8.76 -22.59
CA GLU A 161 2.84 -8.80 -24.03
C GLU A 161 4.03 -9.34 -24.84
N PHE A 162 5.26 -8.94 -24.49
CA PHE A 162 6.47 -9.49 -25.11
C PHE A 162 6.62 -11.00 -24.87
N LEU A 163 6.38 -11.46 -23.63
CA LEU A 163 6.46 -12.89 -23.29
C LEU A 163 5.37 -13.71 -23.97
N GLU A 164 4.16 -13.17 -24.09
CA GLU A 164 3.04 -13.80 -24.80
C GLU A 164 3.34 -13.94 -26.30
N ASN A 165 3.83 -12.88 -26.93
CA ASN A 165 4.27 -12.92 -28.33
C ASN A 165 5.38 -13.95 -28.56
N ARG A 166 6.34 -14.04 -27.62
CA ARG A 166 7.41 -15.04 -27.68
C ARG A 166 6.89 -16.47 -27.47
N ALA A 167 5.93 -16.65 -26.58
CA ALA A 167 5.30 -17.96 -26.36
C ALA A 167 4.57 -18.43 -27.62
N HIS A 168 3.81 -17.55 -28.28
CA HIS A 168 3.15 -17.87 -29.55
C HIS A 168 4.13 -18.19 -30.68
N ALA A 169 5.26 -17.46 -30.77
CA ALA A 169 6.30 -17.77 -31.75
C ALA A 169 6.91 -19.16 -31.53
N LEU A 170 7.23 -19.50 -30.27
CA LEU A 170 7.75 -20.84 -29.92
C LEU A 170 6.72 -21.95 -30.16
N GLU A 171 5.45 -21.69 -29.90
CA GLU A 171 4.37 -22.65 -30.17
C GLU A 171 4.20 -22.90 -31.68
N SER A 172 4.34 -21.84 -32.49
CA SER A 172 4.38 -21.93 -33.95
C SER A 172 5.56 -22.81 -34.42
N GLU A 173 6.78 -22.53 -33.95
CA GLU A 173 7.98 -23.31 -34.30
C GLU A 173 7.85 -24.78 -33.89
N LEU A 174 7.25 -25.04 -32.71
CA LEU A 174 7.03 -26.40 -32.22
C LEU A 174 6.03 -27.16 -33.11
N ASN A 175 4.95 -26.49 -33.54
CA ASN A 175 3.98 -27.07 -34.45
C ASN A 175 4.59 -27.36 -35.83
N GLU A 176 5.47 -26.49 -36.33
CA GLU A 176 6.22 -26.74 -37.56
C GLU A 176 7.16 -27.95 -37.42
N CYS A 177 7.91 -28.04 -36.32
CA CYS A 177 8.75 -29.21 -36.01
C CYS A 177 7.93 -30.50 -35.93
N ARG A 178 6.75 -30.48 -35.31
CA ARG A 178 5.83 -31.64 -35.26
C ARG A 178 5.37 -32.06 -36.66
N ALA A 179 5.03 -31.11 -37.52
CA ALA A 179 4.63 -31.40 -38.90
C ALA A 179 5.77 -32.05 -39.69
N LEU A 180 6.98 -31.49 -39.59
CA LEU A 180 8.18 -32.07 -40.22
C LEU A 180 8.49 -33.49 -39.72
N LEU A 181 8.35 -33.73 -38.42
CA LEU A 181 8.55 -35.05 -37.83
C LEU A 181 7.50 -36.05 -38.34
N GLN A 182 6.23 -35.64 -38.39
CA GLN A 182 5.16 -36.49 -38.92
C GLN A 182 5.39 -36.85 -40.40
N ASP A 183 5.84 -35.90 -41.22
CA ASP A 183 6.16 -36.16 -42.62
C ASP A 183 7.41 -37.04 -42.78
N SER A 184 8.41 -36.90 -41.92
CA SER A 184 9.55 -37.82 -41.87
C SER A 184 9.14 -39.24 -41.49
N CYS A 185 8.23 -39.40 -40.52
CA CYS A 185 7.69 -40.71 -40.15
C CYS A 185 6.95 -41.37 -41.31
N LYS A 186 6.09 -40.62 -42.02
CA LYS A 186 5.42 -41.14 -43.23
C LYS A 186 6.43 -41.58 -44.30
N LYS A 187 7.47 -40.78 -44.56
CA LYS A 187 8.54 -41.15 -45.50
C LYS A 187 9.25 -42.43 -45.07
N GLN A 188 9.55 -42.57 -43.79
CA GLN A 188 10.18 -43.77 -43.24
C GLN A 188 9.27 -45.00 -43.39
N GLU A 189 7.97 -44.88 -43.13
CA GLU A 189 6.99 -45.95 -43.36
C GLU A 189 6.95 -46.37 -44.83
N HIS A 190 6.94 -45.41 -45.76
CA HIS A 190 7.00 -45.70 -47.19
C HIS A 190 8.30 -46.42 -47.59
N MET A 191 9.45 -45.96 -47.10
CA MET A 191 10.73 -46.63 -47.34
C MET A 191 10.78 -48.05 -46.76
N ALA A 192 10.19 -48.26 -45.57
CA ALA A 192 10.12 -49.58 -44.96
C ALA A 192 9.26 -50.55 -45.79
N LEU A 193 8.12 -50.07 -46.31
CA LEU A 193 7.28 -50.83 -47.24
C LEU A 193 8.01 -51.16 -48.54
N ASP A 194 8.72 -50.20 -49.12
CA ASP A 194 9.53 -50.42 -50.34
C ASP A 194 10.64 -51.45 -50.11
N LEU A 195 11.33 -51.38 -48.98
CA LEU A 195 12.35 -52.37 -48.60
C LEU A 195 11.75 -53.77 -48.42
N GLN A 196 10.55 -53.88 -47.84
CA GLN A 196 9.85 -55.14 -47.73
C GLN A 196 9.51 -55.71 -49.11
N ILE A 197 8.99 -54.88 -50.03
CA ILE A 197 8.70 -55.29 -51.40
C ILE A 197 9.97 -55.79 -52.11
N LEU A 198 11.09 -55.07 -51.97
CA LEU A 198 12.38 -55.48 -52.55
C LEU A 198 12.89 -56.80 -51.95
N ALA A 199 12.70 -57.00 -50.64
CA ALA A 199 13.06 -58.25 -49.98
C ALA A 199 12.21 -59.43 -50.51
N ASP A 200 10.91 -59.23 -50.69
CA ASP A 200 10.00 -60.22 -51.24
C ASP A 200 10.35 -60.54 -52.71
N GLN A 201 10.66 -59.53 -53.52
CA GLN A 201 11.14 -59.72 -54.90
C GLN A 201 12.45 -60.51 -54.96
N LYS A 202 13.41 -60.19 -54.09
CA LYS A 202 14.66 -60.93 -53.99
C LYS A 202 14.41 -62.40 -53.64
N ASN A 203 13.53 -62.68 -52.68
CA ASN A 203 13.18 -64.04 -52.30
C ASN A 203 12.52 -64.80 -53.46
N SER A 204 11.60 -64.15 -54.19
CA SER A 204 11.00 -64.72 -55.41
C SER A 204 12.05 -65.04 -56.48
N TRP A 205 13.01 -64.16 -56.73
CA TRP A 205 14.09 -64.43 -57.70
C TRP A 205 15.02 -65.57 -57.25
N LEU A 206 15.26 -65.70 -55.95
CA LEU A 206 16.04 -66.82 -55.41
C LEU A 206 15.30 -68.14 -55.58
N GLU A 207 13.97 -68.15 -55.40
CA GLU A 207 13.12 -69.31 -55.68
C GLU A 207 13.15 -69.67 -57.18
N ASP A 208 12.96 -68.70 -58.06
CA ASP A 208 13.04 -68.91 -59.52
C ASP A 208 14.41 -69.42 -59.95
N TYR A 209 15.49 -68.85 -59.40
CA TYR A 209 16.85 -69.32 -59.65
C TYR A 209 17.06 -70.75 -59.14
N ALA A 210 16.55 -71.09 -57.95
CA ALA A 210 16.65 -72.43 -57.42
C ALA A 210 15.91 -73.46 -58.29
N ILE A 211 14.73 -73.11 -58.82
CA ILE A 211 13.97 -73.94 -59.77
C ILE A 211 14.77 -74.13 -61.06
N LEU A 212 15.27 -73.04 -61.65
CA LEU A 212 16.07 -73.09 -62.89
C LEU A 212 17.36 -73.87 -62.69
N HIS A 213 18.04 -73.70 -61.56
CA HIS A 213 19.25 -74.44 -61.21
C HIS A 213 18.96 -75.93 -61.04
N ASN A 214 17.88 -76.29 -60.36
CA ASN A 214 17.45 -77.69 -60.24
C ASN A 214 17.10 -78.28 -61.60
N GLU A 215 16.50 -77.51 -62.50
CA GLU A 215 16.19 -77.93 -63.86
C GLU A 215 17.45 -78.08 -64.73
N TYR A 216 18.42 -77.16 -64.59
CA TYR A 216 19.75 -77.28 -65.19
C TYR A 216 20.49 -78.51 -64.68
N VAL A 217 20.51 -78.74 -63.36
CA VAL A 217 21.11 -79.94 -62.76
C VAL A 217 20.41 -81.20 -63.27
N ARG A 218 19.08 -81.19 -63.44
CA ARG A 218 18.34 -82.31 -64.04
C ARG A 218 18.71 -82.55 -65.51
N LEU A 219 18.93 -81.49 -66.29
CA LEU A 219 19.36 -81.58 -67.70
C LEU A 219 20.83 -82.00 -67.84
N VAL A 220 21.70 -81.59 -66.92
CA VAL A 220 23.13 -81.93 -66.92
C VAL A 220 23.40 -83.31 -66.32
N ALA A 221 22.65 -83.72 -65.30
CA ALA A 221 22.76 -85.04 -64.66
C ALA A 221 21.89 -86.11 -65.35
N GLY A 222 21.22 -85.75 -66.45
CA GLY A 222 20.25 -86.59 -67.16
C GLY A 222 20.49 -86.65 -68.66
N ASP A 223 21.74 -86.84 -69.09
CA ASP A 223 22.08 -87.74 -70.20
C ASP A 223 23.61 -87.96 -70.20
N GLU A 224 24.02 -89.18 -69.84
CA GLU A 224 25.41 -89.64 -69.94
C GLU A 224 25.77 -89.78 -71.42
N THR A 225 26.25 -88.73 -72.07
CA THR A 225 27.24 -88.75 -73.20
C THR A 225 27.21 -87.45 -74.02
N THR A 226 27.73 -86.34 -73.48
CA THR A 226 28.40 -85.33 -74.33
C THR A 226 29.25 -84.37 -73.48
N SER A 227 30.57 -84.46 -73.64
CA SER A 227 31.58 -83.59 -73.03
C SER A 227 31.54 -82.16 -73.58
N VAL A 228 31.53 -81.12 -72.73
CA VAL A 228 31.38 -79.70 -73.16
C VAL A 228 32.54 -78.77 -72.78
N PHE A 229 33.68 -79.25 -72.26
CA PHE A 229 34.85 -78.39 -72.04
C PHE A 229 36.12 -78.93 -72.71
N SER A 230 36.34 -78.55 -73.97
CA SER A 230 37.52 -78.88 -74.79
C SER A 230 38.53 -77.73 -74.96
N TRP A 231 38.42 -76.63 -74.22
CA TRP A 231 39.28 -75.44 -74.38
C TRP A 231 40.40 -75.26 -73.33
N VAL A 232 40.63 -76.24 -72.46
CA VAL A 232 41.77 -76.18 -71.52
C VAL A 232 42.86 -77.16 -71.98
N SER A 233 43.44 -76.91 -73.17
CA SER A 233 44.71 -77.54 -73.57
C SER A 233 45.38 -76.83 -74.76
N GLY A 234 46.53 -76.20 -74.48
CA GLY A 234 47.53 -75.73 -75.45
C GLY A 234 47.16 -74.44 -76.20
N LYS A 235 48.02 -73.43 -76.37
CA LYS A 235 49.45 -73.49 -76.67
C LYS A 235 50.05 -72.08 -76.60
N GLU A 236 51.28 -71.96 -76.12
CA GLU A 236 52.13 -70.78 -76.31
C GLU A 236 52.66 -70.68 -77.76
N THR A 237 53.11 -69.47 -78.08
CA THR A 237 54.08 -69.05 -79.13
C THR A 237 53.56 -68.52 -80.48
N THR A 238 53.60 -67.18 -80.55
CA THR A 238 54.23 -66.32 -81.57
C THR A 238 53.72 -66.32 -83.01
N SER A 239 53.19 -65.17 -83.43
CA SER A 239 53.74 -64.38 -84.55
C SER A 239 52.96 -63.07 -84.74
N SER A 240 53.60 -61.93 -84.47
CA SER A 240 53.46 -60.68 -85.24
C SER A 240 54.25 -59.56 -84.54
N SER A 241 55.50 -59.44 -84.98
CA SER A 241 56.29 -58.22 -84.87
C SER A 241 55.64 -57.15 -85.76
N ASP A 242 54.65 -56.43 -85.22
CA ASP A 242 54.26 -55.08 -85.71
C ASP A 242 53.24 -54.32 -84.82
N ARG A 243 52.92 -54.81 -83.61
CA ARG A 243 51.90 -54.18 -82.72
C ARG A 243 52.42 -53.34 -81.56
N LYS A 244 53.74 -53.10 -81.46
CA LYS A 244 54.31 -52.39 -80.29
C LYS A 244 53.92 -50.91 -80.18
N HIS A 245 53.43 -50.28 -81.25
CA HIS A 245 53.01 -48.88 -81.19
C HIS A 245 51.53 -48.70 -80.79
N GLY A 246 50.65 -49.61 -81.21
CA GLY A 246 49.22 -49.56 -80.88
C GLY A 246 48.91 -49.93 -79.42
N ASP A 247 49.64 -50.89 -78.85
CA ASP A 247 49.45 -51.27 -77.43
C ASP A 247 49.93 -50.15 -76.50
N SER A 248 51.00 -49.43 -76.85
CA SER A 248 51.53 -48.32 -76.05
C SER A 248 50.58 -47.12 -75.98
N GLU A 249 49.88 -46.80 -77.07
CA GLU A 249 48.86 -45.74 -77.08
C GLU A 249 47.61 -46.12 -76.28
N LEU A 250 47.23 -47.41 -76.29
CA LEU A 250 46.12 -47.95 -75.51
C LEU A 250 46.42 -47.89 -74.00
N TRP A 251 47.65 -48.22 -73.60
CA TRP A 251 48.11 -48.07 -72.22
C TRP A 251 48.14 -46.61 -71.77
N LEU A 252 48.58 -45.68 -72.62
CA LEU A 252 48.60 -44.24 -72.32
C LEU A 252 47.18 -43.68 -72.08
N ARG A 253 46.20 -44.05 -72.92
CA ARG A 253 44.80 -43.65 -72.69
C ARG A 253 44.23 -44.24 -71.41
N THR A 254 44.49 -45.52 -71.16
CA THR A 254 44.01 -46.18 -69.92
C THR A 254 44.64 -45.53 -68.69
N LEU A 255 45.90 -45.11 -68.76
CA LEU A 255 46.58 -44.40 -67.68
C LEU A 255 45.97 -43.01 -67.45
N GLN A 256 45.70 -42.24 -68.52
CA GLN A 256 45.02 -40.94 -68.41
C GLN A 256 43.62 -41.05 -67.81
N GLU A 257 42.83 -42.03 -68.28
CA GLU A 257 41.47 -42.27 -67.78
C GLU A 257 41.47 -42.68 -66.30
N LYS A 258 42.53 -43.37 -65.85
CA LYS A 258 42.73 -43.69 -64.43
C LYS A 258 43.20 -42.49 -63.61
N ASP A 259 44.05 -41.64 -64.15
CA ASP A 259 44.49 -40.39 -63.50
C ASP A 259 43.32 -39.41 -63.33
N GLU A 260 42.44 -39.32 -64.34
CA GLU A 260 41.18 -38.55 -64.27
C GLU A 260 40.23 -39.14 -63.21
N GLN A 261 40.12 -40.46 -63.10
CA GLN A 261 39.34 -41.10 -62.03
C GLN A 261 39.93 -40.85 -60.64
N VAL A 262 41.26 -40.89 -60.49
CA VAL A 262 41.93 -40.64 -59.21
C VAL A 262 41.72 -39.19 -58.78
N THR A 263 41.89 -38.22 -59.69
CA THR A 263 41.65 -36.80 -59.38
C THR A 263 40.18 -36.51 -59.06
N SER A 264 39.23 -37.19 -59.69
CA SER A 264 37.80 -37.12 -59.32
C SER A 264 37.56 -37.63 -57.89
N LEU A 265 38.14 -38.78 -57.53
CA LEU A 265 38.01 -39.36 -56.19
C LEU A 265 38.72 -38.51 -55.12
N GLU A 266 39.84 -37.87 -55.45
CA GLU A 266 40.51 -36.93 -54.56
C GLU A 266 39.64 -35.70 -54.28
N ASN A 267 38.93 -35.19 -55.28
CA ASN A 267 37.99 -34.07 -55.09
C ASN A 267 36.79 -34.48 -54.22
N GLU A 268 36.19 -35.65 -54.46
CA GLU A 268 35.11 -36.19 -53.60
C GLU A 268 35.58 -36.38 -52.15
N LEU A 269 36.81 -36.85 -51.94
CA LEU A 269 37.40 -36.99 -50.59
C LEU A 269 37.53 -35.64 -49.88
N ILE A 270 37.93 -34.59 -50.60
CA ILE A 270 38.05 -33.23 -50.04
C ILE A 270 36.67 -32.69 -49.66
N GLU A 271 35.66 -32.88 -50.50
CA GLU A 271 34.28 -32.49 -50.20
C GLU A 271 33.74 -33.20 -48.95
N GLU A 272 33.93 -34.51 -48.84
CA GLU A 272 33.56 -35.29 -47.65
C GLU A 272 34.30 -34.83 -46.38
N GLN A 273 35.57 -34.47 -46.48
CA GLN A 273 36.32 -33.93 -45.34
C GLN A 273 35.78 -32.58 -44.87
N LEU A 274 35.37 -31.70 -45.80
CA LEU A 274 34.73 -30.43 -45.46
C LEU A 274 33.36 -30.64 -44.82
N LEU A 275 32.57 -31.58 -45.35
CA LEU A 275 31.26 -31.95 -44.82
C LEU A 275 31.38 -32.51 -43.40
N ARG A 276 32.36 -33.39 -43.14
CA ARG A 276 32.68 -33.89 -41.80
C ARG A 276 33.01 -32.78 -40.82
N LYS A 277 33.86 -31.82 -41.20
CA LYS A 277 34.20 -30.67 -40.34
C LYS A 277 32.96 -29.84 -40.00
N SER A 278 32.12 -29.56 -41.01
CA SER A 278 30.87 -28.81 -40.78
C SER A 278 29.91 -29.54 -39.84
N LEU A 279 29.81 -30.87 -39.95
CA LEU A 279 28.98 -31.69 -39.05
C LEU A 279 29.55 -31.71 -37.63
N GLU A 280 30.87 -31.80 -37.49
CA GLU A 280 31.57 -31.77 -36.20
C GLU A 280 31.37 -30.42 -35.48
N ASP A 281 31.45 -29.31 -36.22
CA ASP A 281 31.16 -27.96 -35.69
C ASP A 281 29.70 -27.82 -35.25
N MET A 282 28.74 -28.36 -36.02
CA MET A 282 27.34 -28.40 -35.61
C MET A 282 27.11 -29.23 -34.35
N CYS A 283 27.76 -30.39 -34.23
CA CYS A 283 27.67 -31.22 -33.03
C CYS A 283 28.21 -30.49 -31.80
N ASN A 284 29.34 -29.80 -31.93
CA ASN A 284 29.92 -28.99 -30.84
C ASN A 284 28.97 -27.84 -30.43
N SER A 285 28.34 -27.18 -31.39
CA SER A 285 27.34 -26.13 -31.13
C SER A 285 26.07 -26.68 -30.46
N LEU A 286 25.59 -27.86 -30.87
CA LEU A 286 24.47 -28.52 -30.21
C LEU A 286 24.82 -28.92 -28.78
N GLN A 287 26.03 -29.42 -28.54
CA GLN A 287 26.50 -29.78 -27.22
C GLN A 287 26.55 -28.59 -26.27
N SER A 288 27.01 -27.42 -26.74
CA SER A 288 27.00 -26.20 -25.92
C SER A 288 25.57 -25.75 -25.60
N ARG A 289 24.64 -25.81 -26.56
CA ARG A 289 23.22 -25.47 -26.32
C ARG A 289 22.56 -26.42 -25.32
N VAL A 290 22.89 -27.71 -25.35
CA VAL A 290 22.38 -28.67 -24.36
C VAL A 290 22.87 -28.31 -22.95
N GLN A 291 24.13 -27.93 -22.79
CA GLN A 291 24.67 -27.48 -21.50
C GLN A 291 23.96 -26.22 -20.98
N GLU A 292 23.69 -25.25 -21.85
CA GLU A 292 22.93 -24.04 -21.49
C GLU A 292 21.50 -24.37 -21.02
N VAL A 293 20.82 -25.30 -21.71
CA VAL A 293 19.48 -25.75 -21.31
C VAL A 293 19.50 -26.43 -19.95
N GLU A 294 20.55 -27.20 -19.66
CA GLU A 294 20.70 -27.90 -18.39
C GLU A 294 20.97 -26.92 -17.23
N GLU A 295 21.78 -25.89 -17.46
CA GLU A 295 21.99 -24.80 -16.51
C GLU A 295 20.70 -24.00 -16.24
N LEU A 296 19.93 -23.69 -17.29
CA LEU A 296 18.63 -23.02 -17.15
C LEU A 296 17.63 -23.88 -16.37
N ARG A 297 17.65 -25.20 -16.59
CA ARG A 297 16.79 -26.15 -15.86
C ARG A 297 17.10 -26.15 -14.36
N LEU A 298 18.38 -26.20 -13.99
CA LEU A 298 18.80 -26.12 -12.58
C LEU A 298 18.34 -24.82 -11.94
N ARG A 299 18.50 -23.70 -12.64
CA ARG A 299 18.06 -22.38 -12.16
C ARG A 299 16.55 -22.28 -11.97
N LEU A 300 15.79 -22.94 -12.85
CA LEU A 300 14.33 -23.02 -12.73
C LEU A 300 13.92 -23.83 -11.50
N GLU A 301 14.62 -24.92 -11.20
CA GLU A 301 14.41 -25.74 -10.01
C GLU A 301 14.71 -24.92 -8.73
N GLU A 302 15.79 -24.13 -8.71
CA GLU A 302 16.09 -23.20 -7.60
C GLU A 302 14.97 -22.17 -7.37
N PHE A 303 14.42 -21.60 -8.45
CA PHE A 303 13.31 -20.65 -8.36
C PHE A 303 12.02 -21.31 -7.86
N GLN A 304 11.74 -22.54 -8.26
CA GLN A 304 10.58 -23.30 -7.77
C GLN A 304 10.70 -23.57 -6.26
N ASP A 305 11.88 -23.97 -5.79
CA ASP A 305 12.14 -24.16 -4.36
C ASP A 305 11.97 -22.88 -3.56
N LEU A 306 12.39 -21.73 -4.11
CA LEU A 306 12.24 -20.43 -3.47
C LEU A 306 10.77 -20.00 -3.41
N LEU A 307 10.00 -20.25 -4.47
CA LEU A 307 8.56 -20.03 -4.50
C LEU A 307 7.85 -20.86 -3.43
N TYR A 308 8.16 -22.16 -3.35
CA TYR A 308 7.57 -23.05 -2.36
C TYR A 308 7.85 -22.59 -0.91
N LYS A 309 9.07 -22.11 -0.63
CA LYS A 309 9.40 -21.51 0.67
C LYS A 309 8.56 -20.26 0.96
N LYS A 310 8.39 -19.38 -0.02
CA LYS A 310 7.61 -18.14 0.13
C LYS A 310 6.12 -18.40 0.32
N ASP A 311 5.56 -19.36 -0.41
CA ASP A 311 4.15 -19.76 -0.22
C ASP A 311 3.91 -20.32 1.19
N LYS A 312 4.86 -21.08 1.73
CA LYS A 312 4.80 -21.57 3.10
C LYS A 312 4.85 -20.43 4.13
N GLU A 313 5.71 -19.43 3.93
CA GLU A 313 5.77 -18.23 4.78
C GLU A 313 4.45 -17.43 4.71
N LEU A 314 3.87 -17.26 3.52
CA LEU A 314 2.58 -16.59 3.34
C LEU A 314 1.44 -17.34 4.05
N ALA A 315 1.39 -18.67 3.97
CA ALA A 315 0.41 -19.47 4.68
C ALA A 315 0.53 -19.30 6.20
N GLN A 316 1.76 -19.25 6.73
CA GLN A 316 2.00 -19.01 8.16
C GLN A 316 1.55 -17.61 8.58
N LEU A 317 1.87 -16.56 7.80
CA LEU A 317 1.42 -15.21 8.08
C LEU A 317 -0.11 -15.09 8.04
N HIS A 318 -0.76 -15.74 7.08
CA HIS A 318 -2.23 -15.78 7.02
C HIS A 318 -2.84 -16.44 8.25
N SER A 319 -2.27 -17.55 8.75
CA SER A 319 -2.76 -18.16 9.99
C SER A 319 -2.62 -17.22 11.19
N LEU A 320 -1.49 -16.52 11.34
CA LEU A 320 -1.27 -15.56 12.42
C LEU A 320 -2.26 -14.38 12.37
N ILE A 321 -2.53 -13.85 11.18
CA ILE A 321 -3.52 -12.77 11.00
C ILE A 321 -4.90 -13.27 11.42
N SER A 322 -5.30 -14.47 11.00
CA SER A 322 -6.61 -15.03 11.35
C SER A 322 -6.77 -15.26 12.86
N GLU A 323 -5.72 -15.67 13.55
CA GLU A 323 -5.71 -15.82 15.01
C GLU A 323 -5.84 -14.46 15.71
N LEU A 324 -5.12 -13.43 15.24
CA LEU A 324 -5.22 -12.07 15.77
C LEU A 324 -6.61 -11.46 15.56
N GLU A 325 -7.19 -11.63 14.37
CA GLU A 325 -8.55 -11.17 14.09
C GLU A 325 -9.60 -11.85 14.96
N ALA A 326 -9.45 -13.16 15.19
CA ALA A 326 -10.33 -13.90 16.10
C ALA A 326 -10.18 -13.39 17.54
N GLY A 327 -8.95 -13.12 17.99
CA GLY A 327 -8.66 -12.53 19.29
C GLY A 327 -9.37 -11.19 19.50
N VAL A 328 -9.20 -10.25 18.56
CA VAL A 328 -9.79 -8.90 18.63
C VAL A 328 -11.33 -8.95 18.60
N LYS A 329 -11.93 -9.81 17.77
CA LYS A 329 -13.40 -9.96 17.73
C LYS A 329 -13.96 -10.43 19.08
N THR A 330 -13.25 -11.31 19.79
CA THR A 330 -13.72 -11.83 21.08
C THR A 330 -13.59 -10.82 22.23
N THR A 331 -12.63 -9.90 22.19
CA THR A 331 -12.47 -8.87 23.24
C THR A 331 -13.49 -7.76 23.07
N VAL A 332 -13.68 -7.26 21.85
CA VAL A 332 -14.64 -6.19 21.55
C VAL A 332 -16.08 -6.63 21.84
N ASP A 333 -16.44 -7.86 21.51
CA ASP A 333 -17.81 -8.38 21.76
C ASP A 333 -18.09 -8.59 23.26
N LYS A 334 -17.06 -8.93 24.06
CA LYS A 334 -17.17 -9.01 25.53
C LYS A 334 -17.30 -7.63 26.17
N GLU A 335 -16.51 -6.67 25.73
CA GLU A 335 -16.57 -5.29 26.23
C GLU A 335 -17.92 -4.65 25.89
N SER A 336 -18.40 -4.79 24.66
CA SER A 336 -19.71 -4.25 24.24
C SER A 336 -20.87 -4.84 25.04
N LYS A 337 -20.87 -6.16 25.31
CA LYS A 337 -21.87 -6.80 26.18
C LYS A 337 -21.81 -6.25 27.61
N LEU A 338 -20.61 -6.10 28.17
CA LEU A 338 -20.42 -5.59 29.52
C LEU A 338 -20.87 -4.12 29.65
N TYR A 339 -20.61 -3.27 28.66
CA TYR A 339 -21.11 -1.89 28.63
C TYR A 339 -22.62 -1.82 28.49
N LYS A 340 -23.21 -2.68 27.65
CA LYS A 340 -24.66 -2.76 27.47
C LYS A 340 -25.37 -3.16 28.77
N ASP A 341 -24.82 -4.13 29.49
CA ASP A 341 -25.39 -4.58 30.77
C ASP A 341 -25.30 -3.49 31.85
N LYS A 342 -24.16 -2.78 31.95
CA LYS A 342 -24.02 -1.63 32.85
C LYS A 342 -25.00 -0.50 32.53
N TYR A 343 -25.21 -0.21 31.25
CA TYR A 343 -26.17 0.80 30.83
C TYR A 343 -27.62 0.44 31.21
N LEU A 344 -28.00 -0.83 31.04
CA LEU A 344 -29.32 -1.31 31.45
C LEU A 344 -29.53 -1.19 32.97
N GLN A 345 -28.52 -1.55 33.77
CA GLN A 345 -28.57 -1.38 35.23
C GLN A 345 -28.73 0.08 35.64
N LEU A 346 -27.98 0.99 35.00
CA LEU A 346 -28.09 2.42 35.28
C LEU A 346 -29.50 2.94 35.00
N LYS A 347 -30.06 2.55 33.86
CA LYS A 347 -31.42 2.94 33.44
C LYS A 347 -32.49 2.46 34.43
N GLU A 348 -32.34 1.25 34.95
CA GLU A 348 -33.23 0.69 35.98
C GLU A 348 -33.14 1.50 37.27
N GLN A 349 -31.94 1.86 37.73
CA GLN A 349 -31.76 2.72 38.90
C GLN A 349 -32.36 4.12 38.74
N PHE A 350 -32.27 4.72 37.54
CA PHE A 350 -32.95 5.98 37.26
C PHE A 350 -34.48 5.85 37.36
N ALA A 351 -35.05 4.77 36.84
CA ALA A 351 -36.48 4.53 36.94
C ALA A 351 -36.93 4.40 38.41
N GLU A 352 -36.19 3.63 39.23
CA GLU A 352 -36.49 3.46 40.66
C GLU A 352 -36.37 4.80 41.43
N LYS A 353 -35.29 5.56 41.20
CA LYS A 353 -35.05 6.83 41.89
C LYS A 353 -36.07 7.90 41.49
N THR A 354 -36.49 7.94 40.23
CA THR A 354 -37.52 8.87 39.77
C THR A 354 -38.91 8.50 40.31
N GLU A 355 -39.22 7.22 40.44
CA GLU A 355 -40.45 6.76 41.10
C GLU A 355 -40.46 7.11 42.59
N ALA A 356 -39.35 6.89 43.30
CA ALA A 356 -39.20 7.27 44.70
C ALA A 356 -39.34 8.79 44.90
N LEU A 357 -38.71 9.59 44.04
CA LEU A 357 -38.84 11.06 44.05
C LEU A 357 -40.29 11.50 43.81
N ALA A 358 -41.01 10.85 42.90
CA ALA A 358 -42.41 11.13 42.67
C ALA A 358 -43.30 10.77 43.89
N ALA A 359 -42.99 9.67 44.59
CA ALA A 359 -43.67 9.30 45.83
C ALA A 359 -43.41 10.33 46.94
N VAL A 360 -42.15 10.72 47.17
CA VAL A 360 -41.78 11.74 48.16
C VAL A 360 -42.43 13.09 47.85
N ARG A 361 -42.48 13.49 46.57
CA ARG A 361 -43.18 14.72 46.17
C ARG A 361 -44.68 14.66 46.53
N LYS A 362 -45.35 13.52 46.32
CA LYS A 362 -46.75 13.35 46.71
C LYS A 362 -46.94 13.44 48.22
N GLU A 363 -46.07 12.79 49.00
CA GLU A 363 -46.10 12.88 50.46
C GLU A 363 -45.89 14.33 50.93
N LEU A 364 -44.95 15.07 50.33
CA LEU A 364 -44.75 16.48 50.63
C LEU A 364 -45.99 17.32 50.31
N PHE A 365 -46.64 17.08 49.18
CA PHE A 365 -47.88 17.76 48.84
C PHE A 365 -48.98 17.50 49.89
N LEU A 366 -49.12 16.25 50.35
CA LEU A 366 -50.08 15.89 51.39
C LEU A 366 -49.76 16.56 52.73
N VAL A 367 -48.49 16.51 53.17
CA VAL A 367 -48.04 17.17 54.40
C VAL A 367 -48.26 18.68 54.32
N ARG A 368 -48.02 19.28 53.15
CA ARG A 368 -48.26 20.72 52.93
C ARG A 368 -49.75 21.06 52.95
N GLU A 369 -50.59 20.19 52.43
CA GLU A 369 -52.05 20.34 52.49
C GLU A 369 -52.57 20.22 53.93
N GLU A 370 -52.11 19.22 54.69
CA GLU A 370 -52.40 19.06 56.11
C GLU A 370 -51.90 20.26 56.93
N TYR A 371 -50.70 20.75 56.66
CA TYR A 371 -50.16 21.96 57.30
C TYR A 371 -51.02 23.19 56.99
N LEU A 372 -51.45 23.40 55.74
CA LEU A 372 -52.32 24.52 55.40
C LEU A 372 -53.72 24.40 56.02
N ALA A 373 -54.24 23.17 56.15
CA ALA A 373 -55.50 22.90 56.85
C ALA A 373 -55.37 23.18 58.36
N LEU A 374 -54.26 22.76 58.98
CA LEU A 374 -53.94 23.05 60.37
C LEU A 374 -53.68 24.54 60.60
N GLN A 375 -52.97 25.23 59.71
CA GLN A 375 -52.76 26.69 59.77
C GLN A 375 -54.10 27.44 59.69
N LYS A 376 -55.01 27.00 58.82
CA LYS A 376 -56.37 27.56 58.73
C LYS A 376 -57.20 27.25 59.98
N GLN A 377 -56.95 26.12 60.65
CA GLN A 377 -57.56 25.78 61.93
C GLN A 377 -56.96 26.59 63.09
N GLU A 378 -55.66 26.88 63.04
CA GLU A 378 -54.90 27.68 64.01
C GLU A 378 -55.25 29.17 63.92
N GLU A 379 -55.43 29.73 62.72
CA GLU A 379 -56.02 31.08 62.54
C GLU A 379 -57.42 31.19 63.16
N ASN A 380 -58.16 30.08 63.22
CA ASN A 380 -59.47 30.01 63.88
C ASN A 380 -59.39 29.75 65.40
N SER A 381 -58.23 29.35 65.93
CA SER A 381 -58.01 29.09 67.35
C SER A 381 -56.67 29.69 67.78
N SER A 382 -56.67 30.96 68.16
CA SER A 382 -55.47 31.65 68.64
C SER A 382 -54.83 30.94 69.84
N ASN A 383 -53.72 30.22 69.60
CA ASN A 383 -52.44 30.23 70.32
C ASN A 383 -51.74 28.86 70.27
N PHE A 384 -50.42 28.95 70.10
CA PHE A 384 -49.36 27.95 70.37
C PHE A 384 -48.93 27.04 69.20
N ALA A 385 -47.87 27.46 68.48
CA ALA A 385 -47.10 26.61 67.58
C ALA A 385 -46.10 25.77 68.37
N ASP A 386 -46.09 24.45 68.17
CA ASP A 386 -45.09 23.53 68.73
C ASP A 386 -43.89 23.40 67.77
N MET A 387 -42.68 23.49 68.32
CA MET A 387 -41.41 23.66 67.61
C MET A 387 -41.03 22.44 66.73
N LYS A 388 -41.72 21.32 66.92
CA LYS A 388 -41.39 20.00 66.37
C LYS A 388 -41.77 19.83 64.90
N ASP A 389 -42.82 20.52 64.45
CA ASP A 389 -43.32 20.39 63.08
C ASP A 389 -42.46 21.18 62.07
N ILE A 390 -41.84 22.27 62.53
CA ILE A 390 -40.85 23.05 61.74
C ILE A 390 -39.59 22.21 61.48
N GLU A 391 -39.17 21.41 62.46
CA GLU A 391 -37.99 20.54 62.35
C GLU A 391 -38.21 19.40 61.34
N ILE A 392 -39.43 18.84 61.27
CA ILE A 392 -39.78 17.80 60.29
C ILE A 392 -39.78 18.37 58.87
N ILE A 393 -40.34 19.55 58.67
CA ILE A 393 -40.35 20.22 57.35
C ILE A 393 -38.93 20.55 56.90
N GLN A 394 -38.07 21.05 57.80
CA GLN A 394 -36.66 21.32 57.47
C GLN A 394 -35.89 20.05 57.10
N ASN A 395 -36.09 18.94 57.84
CA ASN A 395 -35.41 17.68 57.52
C ASN A 395 -35.85 17.11 56.17
N LEU A 396 -37.14 17.22 55.82
CA LEU A 396 -37.64 16.79 54.50
C LEU A 396 -37.11 17.66 53.37
N LEU A 397 -36.95 18.97 53.58
CA LEU A 397 -36.37 19.89 52.61
C LEU A 397 -34.90 19.58 52.33
N VAL A 398 -34.11 19.30 53.39
CA VAL A 398 -32.71 18.89 53.26
C VAL A 398 -32.58 17.56 52.52
N HIS A 399 -33.50 16.62 52.77
CA HIS A 399 -33.47 15.33 52.08
C HIS A 399 -33.77 15.44 50.58
N ILE A 400 -34.65 16.37 50.19
CA ILE A 400 -34.93 16.66 48.77
C ILE A 400 -33.73 17.31 48.09
N GLU A 401 -33.09 18.27 48.73
CA GLU A 401 -31.91 18.95 48.19
C GLU A 401 -30.76 17.95 47.93
N CYS A 402 -30.50 17.03 48.87
CA CYS A 402 -29.52 15.96 48.68
C CYS A 402 -29.86 15.01 47.51
N LEU A 403 -31.15 14.72 47.28
CA LEU A 403 -31.57 13.83 46.19
C LEU A 403 -31.52 14.54 44.83
N GLU A 404 -31.80 15.84 44.76
CA GLU A 404 -31.69 16.62 43.53
C GLU A 404 -30.23 16.81 43.11
N ASP A 405 -29.31 17.01 44.07
CA ASP A 405 -27.87 17.04 43.84
C ASP A 405 -27.32 15.67 43.36
N GLU A 406 -27.81 14.57 43.94
CA GLU A 406 -27.41 13.23 43.51
C GLU A 406 -27.88 12.94 42.07
N VAL A 407 -29.12 13.31 41.71
CA VAL A 407 -29.66 13.13 40.35
C VAL A 407 -28.88 13.95 39.33
N THR A 408 -28.58 15.21 39.62
CA THR A 408 -27.78 16.06 38.72
C THR A 408 -26.36 15.55 38.53
N SER A 409 -25.71 15.08 39.60
CA SER A 409 -24.38 14.46 39.49
C SER A 409 -24.37 13.20 38.61
N LEU A 410 -25.45 12.41 38.65
CA LEU A 410 -25.60 11.22 37.81
C LEU A 410 -25.93 11.57 36.36
N GLU A 411 -26.70 12.63 36.11
CA GLU A 411 -26.95 13.16 34.76
C GLU A 411 -25.66 13.69 34.10
N GLU A 412 -24.80 14.36 34.86
CA GLU A 412 -23.47 14.78 34.41
C GLU A 412 -22.57 13.58 34.07
N LEU A 413 -22.56 12.54 34.90
CA LEU A 413 -21.79 11.32 34.64
C LEU A 413 -22.28 10.55 33.41
N VAL A 414 -23.60 10.55 33.14
CA VAL A 414 -24.17 9.93 31.94
C VAL A 414 -23.83 10.73 30.69
N SER A 415 -23.95 12.06 30.74
CA SER A 415 -23.64 12.92 29.59
C SER A 415 -22.15 12.86 29.22
N HIS A 416 -21.24 12.84 30.19
CA HIS A 416 -19.81 12.76 29.94
C HIS A 416 -19.38 11.43 29.30
N ASN A 417 -20.05 10.31 29.62
CA ASN A 417 -19.75 9.00 29.03
C ASN A 417 -20.37 8.80 27.63
N LEU A 418 -21.32 9.64 27.22
CA LEU A 418 -21.94 9.61 25.87
C LEU A 418 -21.20 10.50 24.86
N SER A 419 -20.38 11.44 25.33
CA SER A 419 -19.60 12.38 24.50
C SER A 419 -18.16 11.93 24.19
N GLN A 420 -17.72 10.80 24.75
CA GLN A 420 -16.48 10.09 24.39
C GLN A 420 -16.82 8.86 23.55
#